data_AF-A0A3A6G4N6-F1
#
_entry.id   AF-A0A3A6G4N6-F1
#
_cell.length_a   1.000
_cell.length_b   1.000
_cell.length_c   1.000
_cell.angle_alpha   90.00
_cell.angle_beta   90.00
_cell.angle_gamma   90.00
#
_symmetry.space_group_name_H-M   'P 1'
#
loop_
_entity.id
_entity.type
_entity.pdbx_description
1 polymer ?
#
loop_
_entity_poly.entity_id
_entity_poly.type
_entity_poly.pdbx_seq_one_letter_code
_entity_poly.pdbx_strand_id
1 'polypeptide(L)'
;MNREEFMAKLKALLGDIPADEREEALQYYEDYFDDAGADNEAEVIRELESPQRVAAMIKNDLKHTGNDGEFTENGYEQEWASKKEVPQRKGYSYQSGQTGEYSYEASQGRNDKLVKIALIVLIALIVCPVVIPVGVGIFGVIAGLLIAAVCFFAALVIASLAVVLAGFVVAVTGIGVGIAIHSVPAVLLMAGIGLILIALGVLATLFTGKLCIVMYPAMFRFIVKLCRKPFHRKAVSE
;
A
#
# COMPACT_ATOMS: atom_id res chain seq x y z
N MET A 1 23.90 -10.89 23.62
CA MET A 1 24.03 -9.42 23.72
C MET A 1 22.63 -8.86 23.66
N ASN A 2 22.37 -7.79 24.41
CA ASN A 2 21.10 -7.04 24.33
C ASN A 2 21.26 -5.84 23.38
N ARG A 3 20.16 -5.13 23.09
CA ARG A 3 20.18 -3.93 22.23
C ARG A 3 21.20 -2.89 22.70
N GLU A 4 21.22 -2.58 24.00
CA GLU A 4 22.13 -1.57 24.57
C GLU A 4 23.61 -1.94 24.35
N GLU A 5 23.97 -3.19 24.59
CA GLU A 5 25.33 -3.70 24.35
C GLU A 5 25.69 -3.69 22.86
N PHE A 6 24.74 -3.98 21.97
CA PHE A 6 24.94 -3.96 20.52
C PHE A 6 25.21 -2.54 20.04
N MET A 7 24.36 -1.58 20.44
CA MET A 7 24.48 -0.17 20.05
C MET A 7 25.72 0.50 20.65
N ALA A 8 26.07 0.18 21.90
CA ALA A 8 27.30 0.68 22.52
C ALA A 8 28.56 0.20 21.77
N LYS A 9 28.58 -1.07 21.35
CA LYS A 9 29.68 -1.62 20.54
C LYS A 9 29.70 -1.01 19.14
N LEU A 10 28.56 -0.84 18.49
CA LEU A 10 28.47 -0.21 17.17
C LEU A 10 29.00 1.23 17.22
N LYS A 11 28.58 2.02 18.22
CA LYS A 11 29.06 3.40 18.43
C LYS A 11 30.58 3.47 18.64
N ALA A 12 31.15 2.54 19.42
CA ALA A 12 32.59 2.46 19.62
C ALA A 12 33.33 2.10 18.31
N LEU A 13 32.76 1.18 17.52
CA LEU A 13 33.34 0.77 16.24
C LEU A 13 33.26 1.87 15.18
N LEU A 14 32.28 2.76 15.23
CA LEU A 14 32.11 3.91 14.33
C LEU A 14 32.83 5.19 14.82
N GLY A 15 33.73 5.09 15.80
CA GLY A 15 34.47 6.25 16.32
C GLY A 15 35.41 6.92 15.31
N ASP A 16 35.78 6.21 14.24
CA ASP A 16 36.70 6.63 13.17
C ASP A 16 36.03 7.32 11.98
N ILE A 17 34.70 7.45 11.98
CA ILE A 17 33.93 8.17 10.95
C ILE A 17 33.43 9.54 11.46
N PRO A 18 33.08 10.49 10.56
CA PRO A 18 32.57 11.81 10.93
C PRO A 18 31.37 11.74 11.89
N ALA A 19 31.22 12.78 12.72
CA ALA A 19 30.18 12.79 13.76
C ALA A 19 28.77 12.68 13.19
N ASP A 20 28.51 13.37 12.08
CA ASP A 20 27.21 13.43 11.42
C ASP A 20 26.82 12.05 10.84
N GLU A 21 27.73 11.43 10.09
CA GLU A 21 27.57 10.07 9.53
C GLU A 21 27.38 9.00 10.61
N ARG A 22 28.09 9.15 11.74
CA ARG A 22 27.94 8.25 12.89
C ARG A 22 26.57 8.40 13.54
N GLU A 23 26.08 9.62 13.70
CA GLU A 23 24.78 9.87 14.33
C GLU A 23 23.65 9.33 13.47
N GLU A 24 23.69 9.57 12.15
CA GLU A 24 22.73 9.05 11.19
C GLU A 24 22.74 7.51 11.16
N ALA A 25 23.92 6.90 11.08
CA ALA A 25 24.04 5.45 11.09
C ALA A 25 23.51 4.84 12.40
N LEU A 26 23.81 5.44 13.56
CA LEU A 26 23.31 4.94 14.83
C LEU A 26 21.78 5.08 14.94
N GLN A 27 21.23 6.21 14.49
CA GLN A 27 19.79 6.45 14.50
C GLN A 27 19.04 5.43 13.64
N TYR A 28 19.57 5.09 12.46
CA TYR A 28 18.97 4.08 11.58
C TYR A 28 18.80 2.72 12.27
N TYR A 29 19.84 2.25 12.97
CA TYR A 29 19.76 0.97 13.68
C TYR A 29 18.93 1.08 14.96
N GLU A 30 18.87 2.25 15.60
CA GLU A 30 18.01 2.48 16.76
C GLU A 30 16.52 2.37 16.38
N ASP A 31 16.12 3.03 15.29
CA ASP A 31 14.77 2.92 14.72
C ASP A 31 14.44 1.48 14.31
N TYR A 32 15.40 0.75 13.75
CA TYR A 32 15.23 -0.66 13.37
C TYR A 32 14.98 -1.57 14.58
N PHE A 33 15.66 -1.32 15.71
CA PHE A 33 15.37 -2.03 16.96
C PHE A 33 14.03 -1.62 17.57
N ASP A 34 13.63 -0.35 17.45
CA ASP A 34 12.32 0.12 17.92
C ASP A 34 11.16 -0.50 17.14
N ASP A 35 11.29 -0.63 15.82
CA ASP A 35 10.29 -1.24 14.95
C ASP A 35 10.10 -2.74 15.24
N ALA A 36 11.15 -3.45 15.63
CA ALA A 36 11.08 -4.85 16.02
C ALA A 36 10.38 -5.03 17.39
N GLY A 37 10.52 -4.05 18.28
CA GLY A 37 9.98 -4.08 19.63
C GLY A 37 10.78 -4.97 20.60
N ALA A 38 10.61 -4.73 21.90
CA ALA A 38 11.40 -5.34 22.97
C ALA A 38 11.38 -6.89 22.98
N ASP A 39 10.31 -7.51 22.48
CA ASP A 39 10.16 -8.96 22.43
C ASP A 39 10.98 -9.62 21.31
N ASN A 40 11.39 -8.86 20.28
CA ASN A 40 12.08 -9.38 19.09
C ASN A 40 13.55 -8.91 18.96
N GLU A 41 14.09 -8.18 19.94
CA GLU A 41 15.48 -7.69 19.92
C GLU A 41 16.51 -8.84 19.74
N ALA A 42 16.25 -9.99 20.36
CA ALA A 42 17.11 -11.17 20.24
C ALA A 42 17.13 -11.75 18.81
N GLU A 43 16.02 -11.63 18.08
CA GLU A 43 15.91 -12.06 16.69
C GLU A 43 16.62 -11.09 15.75
N VAL A 44 16.47 -9.78 15.97
CA VAL A 44 17.18 -8.73 15.23
C VAL A 44 18.70 -8.88 15.38
N ILE A 45 19.19 -9.13 16.60
CA ILE A 45 20.62 -9.33 16.85
C ILE A 45 21.16 -10.56 16.11
N ARG A 46 20.33 -11.60 15.94
CA ARG A 46 20.69 -12.80 15.15
C ARG A 46 20.75 -12.48 13.67
N GLU A 47 19.83 -11.66 13.15
CA GLU A 47 19.79 -11.23 11.75
C GLU A 47 20.94 -10.30 11.39
N LEU A 48 21.28 -9.36 12.27
CA LEU A 48 22.42 -8.46 12.10
C LEU A 48 23.78 -9.16 12.30
N GLU A 49 23.77 -10.41 12.77
CA GLU A 49 24.90 -11.29 13.11
C GLU A 49 25.89 -10.74 14.15
N SER A 50 26.50 -9.59 13.92
CA SER A 50 27.45 -8.94 14.84
C SER A 50 27.60 -7.43 14.59
N PRO A 51 27.84 -6.62 15.65
CA PRO A 51 28.06 -5.18 15.49
C PRO A 51 29.31 -4.83 14.68
N GLN A 52 30.30 -5.75 14.60
CA GLN A 52 31.50 -5.61 13.76
C GLN A 52 31.17 -5.68 12.27
N ARG A 53 30.27 -6.61 11.87
CA ARG A 53 29.84 -6.75 10.48
C ARG A 53 29.07 -5.52 10.04
N VAL A 54 28.16 -5.03 10.88
CA VAL A 54 27.41 -3.79 10.64
C VAL A 54 28.35 -2.60 10.51
N ALA A 55 29.28 -2.41 11.44
CA ALA A 55 30.27 -1.35 11.36
C ALA A 55 31.15 -1.43 10.09
N ALA A 56 31.54 -2.64 9.68
CA ALA A 56 32.32 -2.84 8.45
C ALA A 56 31.51 -2.49 7.19
N MET A 57 30.21 -2.83 7.17
CA MET A 57 29.30 -2.48 6.07
C MET A 57 29.13 -0.96 5.95
N ILE A 58 28.84 -0.27 7.05
CA ILE A 58 28.69 1.20 7.09
C ILE A 58 29.98 1.87 6.61
N LYS A 59 31.14 1.44 7.13
CA LYS A 59 32.44 1.99 6.71
C LYS A 59 32.79 1.70 5.26
N ASN A 60 32.37 0.57 4.73
CA ASN A 60 32.58 0.24 3.33
C ASN A 60 31.70 1.08 2.42
N ASP A 61 30.44 1.29 2.81
CA ASP A 61 29.51 2.17 2.10
C ASP A 61 30.05 3.61 2.08
N LEU A 62 30.44 4.16 3.22
CA LEU A 62 31.08 5.48 3.33
C LEU A 62 32.38 5.59 2.53
N LYS A 63 33.19 4.52 2.46
CA LYS A 63 34.40 4.48 1.62
C LYS A 63 34.07 4.42 0.13
N HIS A 64 32.93 3.85 -0.23
CA HIS A 64 32.44 3.84 -1.60
C HIS A 64 31.76 5.14 -2.01
N THR A 65 31.34 5.96 -1.05
CA THR A 65 30.82 7.33 -1.24
C THR A 65 31.90 8.42 -1.11
N GLY A 66 33.09 8.07 -0.60
CA GLY A 66 34.25 8.97 -0.51
C GLY A 66 35.42 8.65 -1.46
N ASN A 67 35.35 7.55 -2.21
CA ASN A 67 36.41 7.09 -3.14
C ASN A 67 35.87 6.70 -4.52
N ASP A 68 34.58 6.90 -4.76
CA ASP A 68 33.99 7.11 -6.07
C ASP A 68 34.38 8.51 -6.53
N GLY A 69 35.50 8.58 -7.25
CA GLY A 69 36.05 9.83 -7.80
C GLY A 69 34.97 10.83 -8.17
N GLU A 70 35.09 12.04 -7.60
CA GLU A 70 34.07 13.06 -7.71
C GLU A 70 33.75 13.33 -9.18
N PHE A 71 32.46 13.30 -9.51
CA PHE A 71 31.98 13.76 -10.80
C PHE A 71 32.07 15.28 -10.84
N THR A 72 33.23 15.79 -11.24
CA THR A 72 33.36 17.18 -11.66
C THR A 72 32.85 17.31 -13.10
N GLU A 73 32.45 18.53 -13.49
CA GLU A 73 31.91 18.85 -14.82
C GLU A 73 32.88 18.48 -15.98
N ASN A 74 34.14 18.16 -15.67
CA ASN A 74 35.18 17.77 -16.63
C ASN A 74 35.52 16.26 -16.67
N GLY A 75 34.84 15.40 -15.89
CA GLY A 75 35.00 13.94 -15.95
C GLY A 75 35.48 13.28 -14.65
N TYR A 76 35.78 11.98 -14.73
CA TYR A 76 36.19 11.12 -13.61
C TYR A 76 37.70 11.22 -13.37
N GLU A 77 38.11 11.86 -12.28
CA GLU A 77 39.50 11.88 -11.83
C GLU A 77 39.77 10.73 -10.84
N GLN A 78 40.72 9.86 -11.18
CA GLN A 78 41.26 8.84 -10.29
C GLN A 78 42.67 9.23 -9.84
N GLU A 79 42.84 9.53 -8.56
CA GLU A 79 44.15 9.91 -7.99
C GLU A 79 45.19 8.76 -8.06
N TRP A 80 44.76 7.50 -8.20
CA TRP A 80 45.69 6.36 -8.29
C TRP A 80 46.30 6.14 -9.70
N ALA A 81 45.78 6.81 -10.73
CA ALA A 81 46.24 6.61 -12.12
C ALA A 81 47.58 7.32 -12.42
N SER A 82 48.04 8.24 -11.57
CA SER A 82 49.22 9.06 -11.82
C SER A 82 50.57 8.46 -11.38
N LYS A 83 50.64 7.18 -11.01
CA LYS A 83 51.94 6.59 -10.69
C LYS A 83 52.09 5.12 -11.07
N LYS A 84 52.29 4.86 -12.35
CA LYS A 84 53.03 3.68 -12.84
C LYS A 84 53.69 4.00 -14.18
N GLU A 85 54.95 4.40 -14.09
CA GLU A 85 55.87 4.35 -15.24
C GLU A 85 56.07 2.88 -15.62
N VAL A 86 55.65 2.49 -16.81
CA VAL A 86 55.93 1.15 -17.39
C VAL A 86 56.58 1.33 -18.77
N PRO A 87 57.77 0.75 -18.99
CA PRO A 87 58.58 1.03 -20.17
C PRO A 87 58.05 0.34 -21.43
N GLN A 88 58.18 1.01 -22.57
CA GLN A 88 57.85 0.49 -23.91
C GLN A 88 58.58 -0.82 -24.24
N ARG A 89 57.85 -1.79 -24.83
CA ARG A 89 58.46 -2.88 -25.61
C ARG A 89 57.69 -3.18 -26.90
N LYS A 90 58.47 -3.27 -27.99
CA LYS A 90 58.09 -3.45 -29.40
C LYS A 90 57.17 -4.65 -29.68
N GLY A 91 56.11 -4.38 -30.44
CA GLY A 91 55.72 -5.01 -31.72
C GLY A 91 55.36 -6.48 -31.76
N TYR A 92 54.14 -6.79 -32.22
CA TYR A 92 53.84 -7.87 -33.17
C TYR A 92 52.48 -7.61 -33.85
N SER A 93 52.47 -7.72 -35.18
CA SER A 93 51.30 -7.73 -36.06
C SER A 93 50.65 -9.11 -36.07
N TYR A 94 49.31 -9.20 -36.08
CA TYR A 94 48.61 -10.37 -36.63
C TYR A 94 47.29 -10.03 -37.30
N GLN A 95 46.95 -10.92 -38.23
CA GLN A 95 46.16 -10.77 -39.43
C GLN A 95 44.64 -10.94 -39.23
N SER A 96 43.91 -10.23 -40.08
CA SER A 96 42.46 -10.28 -40.30
C SER A 96 41.91 -11.69 -40.57
N GLY A 97 40.75 -11.98 -39.97
CA GLY A 97 39.81 -13.03 -40.36
C GLY A 97 38.38 -12.60 -39.99
N GLN A 98 37.56 -12.30 -40.99
CA GLN A 98 36.14 -11.92 -40.87
C GLN A 98 35.26 -13.14 -40.51
N THR A 99 34.24 -12.95 -39.66
CA THR A 99 32.80 -13.02 -39.99
C THR A 99 32.00 -13.36 -38.74
N GLY A 100 31.09 -12.46 -38.35
CA GLY A 100 30.24 -12.59 -37.16
C GLY A 100 29.64 -11.23 -36.81
N GLU A 101 28.79 -10.77 -37.70
CA GLU A 101 28.12 -9.47 -37.66
C GLU A 101 27.13 -9.39 -36.49
N TYR A 102 27.57 -8.76 -35.40
CA TYR A 102 26.69 -8.08 -34.45
C TYR A 102 27.31 -6.70 -34.21
N SER A 103 26.74 -5.71 -34.87
CA SER A 103 27.04 -4.30 -34.68
C SER A 103 26.57 -3.88 -33.29
N TYR A 104 27.45 -3.98 -32.30
CA TYR A 104 27.40 -3.06 -31.16
C TYR A 104 27.97 -1.75 -31.68
N GLU A 105 27.08 -0.84 -32.07
CA GLU A 105 27.44 0.56 -32.26
C GLU A 105 28.02 1.08 -30.95
N ALA A 106 29.34 1.18 -30.93
CA ALA A 106 30.10 1.96 -29.97
C ALA A 106 29.82 3.45 -30.25
N SER A 107 28.70 3.93 -29.74
CA SER A 107 28.37 5.34 -29.56
C SER A 107 27.32 5.33 -28.45
N GLN A 108 27.60 5.69 -27.21
CA GLN A 108 27.76 7.07 -26.78
C GLN A 108 27.88 7.08 -25.25
N GLY A 109 29.02 7.49 -24.70
CA GLY A 109 29.23 7.72 -23.25
C GLY A 109 28.40 8.86 -22.63
N ARG A 110 27.37 9.34 -23.33
CA ARG A 110 26.37 10.32 -22.87
C ARG A 110 24.94 9.79 -23.03
N ASN A 111 24.75 8.67 -23.72
CA ASN A 111 23.43 8.16 -24.07
C ASN A 111 23.04 6.89 -23.33
N ASP A 112 23.88 6.22 -22.56
CA ASP A 112 23.40 5.06 -21.77
C ASP A 112 22.40 5.46 -20.67
N LYS A 113 22.62 6.62 -20.03
CA LYS A 113 21.64 7.21 -19.09
C LYS A 113 20.41 7.72 -19.83
N LEU A 114 20.56 8.39 -20.98
CA LEU A 114 19.43 8.89 -21.77
C LEU A 114 18.63 7.78 -22.45
N VAL A 115 19.26 6.70 -22.87
CA VAL A 115 18.63 5.50 -23.44
C VAL A 115 17.96 4.71 -22.34
N LYS A 116 18.56 4.56 -21.15
CA LYS A 116 17.85 3.99 -19.98
C LYS A 116 16.65 4.85 -19.57
N ILE A 117 16.79 6.17 -19.51
CA ILE A 117 15.70 7.09 -19.20
C ILE A 117 14.63 7.03 -20.30
N ALA A 118 15.02 7.04 -21.57
CA ALA A 118 14.10 6.90 -22.70
C ALA A 118 13.39 5.53 -22.69
N LEU A 119 14.06 4.46 -22.27
CA LEU A 119 13.47 3.13 -22.10
C LEU A 119 12.46 3.11 -20.95
N ILE A 120 12.78 3.71 -19.80
CA ILE A 120 11.86 3.84 -18.67
C ILE A 120 10.66 4.72 -19.05
N VAL A 121 10.88 5.83 -19.76
CA VAL A 121 9.81 6.72 -20.24
C VAL A 121 8.93 6.00 -21.27
N LEU A 122 9.51 5.20 -22.17
CA LEU A 122 8.77 4.41 -23.16
C LEU A 122 7.92 3.32 -22.49
N ILE A 123 8.48 2.60 -21.51
CA ILE A 123 7.76 1.61 -20.72
C ILE A 123 6.67 2.30 -19.88
N ALA A 124 6.99 3.41 -19.22
CA ALA A 124 6.02 4.19 -18.45
C ALA A 124 4.90 4.73 -19.34
N LEU A 125 5.15 5.12 -20.58
CA LEU A 125 4.14 5.60 -21.53
C LEU A 125 3.19 4.49 -21.97
N ILE A 126 3.63 3.22 -21.97
CA ILE A 126 2.78 2.05 -22.26
C ILE A 126 2.09 1.53 -20.98
N VAL A 127 2.75 1.61 -19.82
CA VAL A 127 2.25 1.07 -18.54
C VAL A 127 1.32 2.05 -17.81
N CYS A 128 1.60 3.36 -17.81
CA CYS A 128 0.74 4.39 -17.22
C CYS A 128 -0.71 4.38 -17.75
N PRO A 129 -0.99 4.29 -19.07
CA PRO A 129 -2.36 4.26 -19.56
C PRO A 129 -3.11 2.99 -19.17
N VAL A 130 -2.45 1.95 -18.64
CA VAL A 130 -3.09 0.74 -18.11
C VAL A 130 -3.23 0.83 -16.59
N VAL A 131 -2.21 1.32 -15.87
CA VAL A 131 -2.22 1.42 -14.41
C VAL A 131 -3.23 2.44 -13.91
N ILE A 132 -3.36 3.60 -14.59
CA ILE A 132 -4.30 4.65 -14.21
C ILE A 132 -5.76 4.16 -14.27
N PRO A 133 -6.29 3.60 -15.39
CA PRO A 133 -7.67 3.13 -15.43
C PRO A 133 -7.91 1.91 -14.55
N VAL A 134 -6.92 1.03 -14.34
CA VAL A 134 -7.06 -0.09 -13.39
C VAL A 134 -7.18 0.43 -11.95
N GLY A 135 -6.36 1.41 -11.55
CA GLY A 135 -6.45 2.05 -10.24
C GLY A 135 -7.78 2.77 -10.03
N VAL A 136 -8.21 3.57 -11.01
CA VAL A 136 -9.51 4.25 -10.98
C VAL A 136 -10.67 3.25 -10.97
N GLY A 137 -10.57 2.14 -11.71
CA GLY A 137 -11.57 1.08 -11.73
C GLY A 137 -11.74 0.41 -10.37
N ILE A 138 -10.63 0.03 -9.71
CA ILE A 138 -10.67 -0.57 -8.38
C ILE A 138 -11.25 0.42 -7.36
N PHE A 139 -10.82 1.68 -7.41
CA PHE A 139 -11.37 2.72 -6.54
C PHE A 139 -12.86 2.94 -6.77
N GLY A 140 -13.29 2.97 -8.04
CA GLY A 140 -14.68 3.11 -8.44
C GLY A 140 -15.55 1.95 -7.98
N VAL A 141 -15.05 0.71 -8.02
CA VAL A 141 -15.76 -0.45 -7.47
C VAL A 141 -15.94 -0.33 -5.96
N ILE A 142 -14.89 0.06 -5.22
CA ILE A 142 -14.97 0.22 -3.76
C ILE A 142 -15.95 1.35 -3.40
N ALA A 143 -15.82 2.51 -4.04
CA ALA A 143 -16.71 3.65 -3.83
C ALA A 143 -18.15 3.31 -4.21
N GLY A 144 -18.35 2.62 -5.35
CA GLY A 144 -19.66 2.17 -5.80
C GLY A 144 -20.32 1.20 -4.82
N LEU A 145 -19.55 0.28 -4.23
CA LEU A 145 -20.05 -0.67 -3.23
C LEU A 145 -20.45 0.04 -1.93
N LEU A 146 -19.68 1.05 -1.50
CA LEU A 146 -20.04 1.91 -0.36
C LEU A 146 -21.33 2.68 -0.63
N ILE A 147 -21.44 3.33 -1.79
CA ILE A 147 -22.64 4.09 -2.18
C ILE A 147 -23.85 3.16 -2.30
N ALA A 148 -23.71 2.01 -2.96
CA ALA A 148 -24.80 1.05 -3.13
C ALA A 148 -25.32 0.55 -1.78
N ALA A 149 -24.44 0.30 -0.82
CA ALA A 149 -24.84 -0.09 0.52
C ALA A 149 -25.62 1.04 1.22
N VAL A 150 -25.14 2.28 1.17
CA VAL A 150 -25.86 3.45 1.73
C VAL A 150 -27.23 3.62 1.07
N CYS A 151 -27.32 3.52 -0.25
CA CYS A 151 -28.57 3.60 -0.99
C CYS A 151 -29.54 2.48 -0.62
N PHE A 152 -29.04 1.25 -0.44
CA PHE A 152 -29.85 0.12 0.00
C PHE A 152 -30.48 0.39 1.38
N PHE A 153 -29.72 0.92 2.33
CA PHE A 153 -30.27 1.31 3.63
C PHE A 153 -31.29 2.43 3.54
N ALA A 154 -31.01 3.48 2.76
CA ALA A 154 -31.95 4.58 2.55
C ALA A 154 -33.27 4.04 1.96
N ALA A 155 -33.19 3.12 0.99
CA ALA A 155 -34.35 2.47 0.41
C ALA A 155 -35.15 1.66 1.44
N LEU A 156 -34.48 0.91 2.34
CA LEU A 156 -35.17 0.17 3.42
C LEU A 156 -35.91 1.10 4.39
N VAL A 157 -35.31 2.24 4.75
CA VAL A 157 -35.95 3.24 5.61
C VAL A 157 -37.19 3.79 4.91
N ILE A 158 -37.08 4.20 3.65
CA ILE A 158 -38.19 4.71 2.84
C ILE A 158 -39.29 3.66 2.70
N ALA A 159 -38.94 2.40 2.43
CA ALA A 159 -39.90 1.31 2.34
C ALA A 159 -40.63 1.08 3.67
N SER A 160 -39.93 1.13 4.80
CA SER A 160 -40.56 0.98 6.12
C SER A 160 -41.57 2.11 6.42
N LEU A 161 -41.22 3.35 6.07
CA LEU A 161 -42.13 4.50 6.17
C LEU A 161 -43.36 4.33 5.27
N ALA A 162 -43.18 3.86 4.04
CA ALA A 162 -44.28 3.59 3.12
C ALA A 162 -45.24 2.52 3.67
N VAL A 163 -44.72 1.47 4.32
CA VAL A 163 -45.56 0.44 4.97
C VAL A 163 -46.37 1.03 6.12
N VAL A 164 -45.77 1.88 6.95
CA VAL A 164 -46.49 2.57 8.04
C VAL A 164 -47.62 3.45 7.49
N LEU A 165 -47.34 4.24 6.45
CA LEU A 165 -48.34 5.08 5.80
C LEU A 165 -49.46 4.25 5.17
N ALA A 166 -49.12 3.15 4.50
CA ALA A 166 -50.11 2.23 3.94
C ALA A 166 -51.00 1.61 5.03
N GLY A 167 -50.41 1.19 6.15
CA GLY A 167 -51.15 0.68 7.31
C GLY A 167 -52.12 1.72 7.88
N PHE A 168 -51.69 2.98 7.96
CA PHE A 168 -52.55 4.08 8.39
C PHE A 168 -53.71 4.33 7.42
N VAL A 169 -53.45 4.36 6.11
CA VAL A 169 -54.50 4.52 5.09
C VAL A 169 -55.50 3.37 5.16
N VAL A 170 -55.03 2.12 5.30
CA VAL A 170 -55.90 0.94 5.44
C VAL A 170 -56.75 1.03 6.71
N ALA A 171 -56.18 1.48 7.83
CA ALA A 171 -56.95 1.67 9.07
C ALA A 171 -58.08 2.70 8.87
N VAL A 172 -57.77 3.87 8.32
CA VAL A 172 -58.73 4.96 8.15
C VAL A 172 -59.82 4.62 7.13
N THR A 173 -59.41 4.11 5.95
CA THR A 173 -60.36 3.69 4.90
C THR A 173 -61.22 2.51 5.34
N GLY A 174 -60.62 1.54 6.05
CA GLY A 174 -61.33 0.39 6.60
C GLY A 174 -62.40 0.77 7.63
N ILE A 175 -62.13 1.75 8.49
CA ILE A 175 -63.13 2.30 9.41
C ILE A 175 -64.25 3.00 8.63
N GLY A 176 -63.92 3.85 7.65
CA GLY A 176 -64.91 4.58 6.85
C GLY A 176 -65.85 3.67 6.06
N VAL A 177 -65.29 2.67 5.37
CA VAL A 177 -66.08 1.68 4.61
C VAL A 177 -66.88 0.79 5.55
N GLY A 178 -66.28 0.34 6.64
CA GLY A 178 -66.93 -0.55 7.62
C GLY A 178 -68.16 0.09 8.29
N ILE A 179 -68.13 1.40 8.54
CA ILE A 179 -69.29 2.16 9.05
C ILE A 179 -70.41 2.21 8.00
N ALA A 180 -70.08 2.42 6.72
CA ALA A 180 -71.07 2.48 5.64
C ALA A 180 -71.85 1.16 5.46
N ILE A 181 -71.18 0.02 5.66
CA ILE A 181 -71.78 -1.32 5.55
C ILE A 181 -72.42 -1.81 6.86
N HIS A 182 -72.41 -1.00 7.94
CA HIS A 182 -72.98 -1.33 9.26
C HIS A 182 -72.45 -2.63 9.90
N SER A 183 -71.31 -3.16 9.43
CA SER A 183 -70.75 -4.40 9.96
C SER A 183 -69.64 -4.10 10.96
N VAL A 184 -69.99 -4.12 12.24
CA VAL A 184 -69.05 -3.96 13.37
C VAL A 184 -67.82 -4.91 13.26
N PRO A 185 -67.97 -6.18 12.83
CA PRO A 185 -66.81 -7.07 12.70
C PRO A 185 -65.79 -6.61 11.63
N ALA A 186 -66.25 -6.07 10.50
CA ALA A 186 -65.36 -5.63 9.43
C ALA A 186 -64.56 -4.39 9.83
N VAL A 187 -65.18 -3.45 10.57
CA VAL A 187 -64.49 -2.28 11.13
C VAL A 187 -63.36 -2.73 12.05
N LEU A 188 -63.64 -3.68 12.94
CA LEU A 188 -62.67 -4.17 13.93
C LEU A 188 -61.50 -4.91 13.25
N LEU A 189 -61.79 -5.74 12.23
CA LEU A 189 -60.76 -6.47 11.48
C LEU A 189 -59.85 -5.51 10.70
N MET A 190 -60.41 -4.54 9.98
CA MET A 190 -59.61 -3.60 9.20
C MET A 190 -58.78 -2.66 10.08
N ALA A 191 -59.33 -2.20 11.21
CA ALA A 191 -58.58 -1.43 12.20
C ALA A 191 -57.43 -2.27 12.79
N GLY A 192 -57.68 -3.55 13.11
CA GLY A 192 -56.66 -4.47 13.59
C GLY A 192 -55.54 -4.70 12.57
N ILE A 193 -55.88 -4.95 11.31
CA ILE A 193 -54.90 -5.13 10.22
C ILE A 193 -54.06 -3.86 10.04
N GLY A 194 -54.70 -2.69 10.04
CA GLY A 194 -53.99 -1.42 9.93
C GLY A 194 -53.00 -1.18 11.08
N LEU A 195 -53.41 -1.47 12.33
CA LEU A 195 -52.51 -1.36 13.50
C LEU A 195 -51.37 -2.37 13.45
N ILE A 196 -51.60 -3.61 13.01
CA ILE A 196 -50.55 -4.62 12.84
C ILE A 196 -49.54 -4.15 11.78
N LEU A 197 -50.00 -3.61 10.65
CA LEU A 197 -49.12 -3.09 9.60
C LEU A 197 -48.28 -1.90 10.10
N ILE A 198 -48.87 -0.99 10.88
CA ILE A 198 -48.15 0.12 11.51
C ILE A 198 -47.09 -0.42 12.49
N ALA A 199 -47.47 -1.36 13.36
CA ALA A 199 -46.56 -1.96 14.34
C ALA A 199 -45.39 -2.68 13.65
N LEU A 200 -45.66 -3.46 12.61
CA LEU A 200 -44.64 -4.14 11.81
C LEU A 200 -43.74 -3.14 11.08
N GLY A 201 -44.31 -2.07 10.52
CA GLY A 201 -43.54 -1.01 9.87
C GLY A 201 -42.59 -0.32 10.83
N VAL A 202 -43.06 0.05 12.02
CA VAL A 202 -42.21 0.64 13.08
C VAL A 202 -41.13 -0.33 13.55
N LEU A 203 -41.48 -1.61 13.76
CA LEU A 203 -40.52 -2.63 14.15
C LEU A 203 -39.44 -2.83 13.08
N ALA A 204 -39.83 -2.80 11.81
CA ALA A 204 -38.90 -2.86 10.68
C ALA A 204 -37.98 -1.63 10.63
N THR A 205 -38.48 -0.43 10.91
CA THR A 205 -37.65 0.77 11.01
C THR A 205 -36.63 0.66 12.14
N LEU A 206 -37.04 0.18 13.33
CA LEU A 206 -36.14 -0.01 14.47
C LEU A 206 -35.10 -1.11 14.21
N PHE A 207 -35.52 -2.23 13.62
CA PHE A 207 -34.61 -3.31 13.24
C PHE A 207 -33.60 -2.85 12.21
N THR A 208 -34.05 -2.10 11.18
CA THR A 208 -33.18 -1.50 10.17
C THR A 208 -32.19 -0.54 10.82
N GLY A 209 -32.64 0.34 11.73
CA GLY A 209 -31.76 1.26 12.45
C GLY A 209 -30.70 0.54 13.31
N LYS A 210 -31.09 -0.50 14.06
CA LYS A 210 -30.17 -1.30 14.87
C LYS A 210 -29.18 -2.08 13.98
N LEU A 211 -29.68 -2.63 12.87
CA LEU A 211 -28.85 -3.28 11.86
C LEU A 211 -27.86 -2.29 11.24
N CYS A 212 -28.25 -1.04 10.97
CA CYS A 212 -27.35 -0.01 10.45
C CYS A 212 -26.17 0.25 11.40
N ILE A 213 -26.42 0.38 12.71
CA ILE A 213 -25.37 0.67 13.70
C ILE A 213 -24.36 -0.49 13.79
N VAL A 214 -24.83 -1.74 13.68
CA VAL A 214 -23.96 -2.93 13.75
C VAL A 214 -23.29 -3.21 12.39
N MET A 215 -24.01 -3.00 11.29
CA MET A 215 -23.56 -3.34 9.94
C MET A 215 -22.55 -2.33 9.40
N TYR A 216 -22.64 -1.04 9.74
CA TYR A 216 -21.69 -0.02 9.30
C TYR A 216 -20.22 -0.33 9.72
N PRO A 217 -19.91 -0.62 11.01
CA PRO A 217 -18.56 -1.02 11.40
C PRO A 217 -18.17 -2.40 10.86
N ALA A 218 -19.12 -3.32 10.69
CA ALA A 218 -18.84 -4.65 10.15
C ALA A 218 -18.49 -4.62 8.64
N MET A 219 -19.24 -3.85 7.84
CA MET A 219 -18.95 -3.61 6.42
C MET A 219 -17.61 -2.90 6.24
N PHE A 220 -17.33 -1.88 7.05
CA PHE A 220 -16.05 -1.18 6.96
C PHE A 220 -14.88 -2.14 7.24
N ARG A 221 -15.00 -2.97 8.28
CA ARG A 221 -14.01 -4.03 8.56
C ARG A 221 -13.91 -5.07 7.43
N PHE A 222 -15.02 -5.44 6.80
CA PHE A 222 -15.03 -6.42 5.71
C PHE A 222 -14.37 -5.85 4.46
N ILE A 223 -14.67 -4.60 4.08
CA ILE A 223 -14.03 -3.90 2.95
C ILE A 223 -12.54 -3.73 3.23
N VAL A 224 -12.15 -3.29 4.44
CA VAL A 224 -10.73 -3.19 4.83
C VAL A 224 -10.03 -4.55 4.77
N LYS A 225 -10.68 -5.63 5.23
CA LYS A 225 -10.14 -7.00 5.10
C LYS A 225 -10.03 -7.43 3.64
N LEU A 226 -11.00 -7.08 2.81
CA LEU A 226 -11.00 -7.44 1.38
C LEU A 226 -9.91 -6.67 0.63
N CYS A 227 -9.65 -5.41 0.99
CA CYS A 227 -8.52 -4.62 0.48
C CYS A 227 -7.17 -5.11 1.01
N ARG A 228 -7.10 -5.63 2.24
CA ARG A 228 -5.86 -6.25 2.79
C ARG A 228 -5.56 -7.63 2.20
N LYS A 229 -6.56 -8.35 1.68
CA LYS A 229 -6.40 -9.72 1.16
C LYS A 229 -5.55 -9.85 -0.11
N PRO A 230 -5.66 -8.99 -1.15
CA PRO A 230 -4.79 -9.06 -2.32
C PRO A 230 -3.35 -8.63 -2.04
N PHE A 231 -3.10 -7.85 -0.99
CA PHE A 231 -1.74 -7.42 -0.60
C PHE A 231 -0.95 -8.45 0.23
N HIS A 232 -1.55 -9.58 0.64
CA HIS A 232 -0.88 -10.64 1.44
C HIS A 232 -0.57 -11.93 0.66
N ARG A 233 -0.67 -11.96 -0.66
CA ARG A 233 -0.22 -13.11 -1.44
C ARG A 233 0.70 -12.68 -2.57
N LYS A 234 1.99 -12.65 -2.26
CA LYS A 234 3.03 -13.52 -2.85
C LYS A 234 4.32 -13.37 -2.01
N ALA A 235 4.30 -13.88 -0.78
CA ALA A 235 5.52 -14.46 -0.23
C ALA A 235 5.64 -15.83 -0.91
N VAL A 236 6.66 -15.94 -1.76
CA VAL A 236 7.05 -17.15 -2.49
C VAL A 236 7.30 -18.24 -1.46
N SER A 237 6.53 -19.32 -1.52
CA SER A 237 6.91 -20.59 -0.91
C SER A 237 8.00 -21.21 -1.78
N GLU A 238 9.13 -21.53 -1.14
CA GLU A 238 10.22 -22.39 -1.66
C GLU A 238 9.74 -23.63 -2.41
#